data_AF-M3A4N4-F1
#
_entry.id   AF-M3A4N4-F1
#
_cell.length_a   1.000
_cell.length_b   1.000
_cell.length_c   1.000
_cell.angle_alpha   90.00
_cell.angle_beta   90.00
_cell.angle_gamma   90.00
#
_symmetry.space_group_name_H-M   'P 1'
#
loop_
_entity.id
_entity.type
_entity.pdbx_description
1 polymer ?
#
loop_
_entity_poly.entity_id
_entity_poly.type
_entity_poly.pdbx_seq_one_letter_code
_entity_poly.pdbx_strand_id
1 'polypeptide(L)' 'TSKARTRLELFDWLSYYNRRRRHSALGYLAPIEFERRLTTSDMLALAA' A
#
# COMPACT_ATOMS: atom_id res chain seq x y z
N THR A 1 19.67 -3.83 19.87
CA THR A 1 19.33 -4.01 18.43
C THR A 1 20.35 -3.26 17.60
N SER A 2 20.92 -3.83 16.53
CA SER A 2 21.88 -3.10 15.68
C SER A 2 21.15 -2.22 14.66
N LYS A 3 21.77 -1.12 14.21
CA LYS A 3 21.18 -0.23 13.18
C LYS A 3 20.77 -1.00 11.91
N ALA A 4 21.59 -1.96 11.47
CA ALA A 4 21.28 -2.78 10.31
C ALA A 4 20.03 -3.65 10.53
N ARG A 5 19.89 -4.26 11.71
CA ARG A 5 18.72 -5.07 12.07
C ARG A 5 17.44 -4.22 12.09
N THR A 6 17.48 -3.04 12.71
CA THR A 6 16.31 -2.14 12.78
C THR A 6 15.87 -1.67 11.40
N ARG A 7 16.81 -1.43 10.47
CA ARG A 7 16.47 -1.08 9.08
C ARG A 7 15.72 -2.22 8.38
N LEU A 8 16.16 -3.47 8.55
CA LEU A 8 15.50 -4.63 7.98
C LEU A 8 14.08 -4.80 8.54
N GLU A 9 13.92 -4.71 9.85
CA GLU A 9 12.61 -4.78 10.52
C GLU A 9 11.65 -3.69 10.00
N LEU A 10 12.16 -2.45 9.81
CA LEU A 10 11.36 -1.36 9.25
C LEU A 10 10.94 -1.62 7.81
N PHE A 11 11.84 -2.12 6.97
CA PHE A 11 11.54 -2.42 5.56
C PHE A 11 10.52 -3.56 5.43
N ASP A 12 10.63 -4.58 6.27
CA ASP A 12 9.67 -5.69 6.30
C ASP A 12 8.29 -5.20 6.72
N TRP A 13 8.23 -4.40 7.79
CA TRP A 13 7.00 -3.77 8.24
C TRP A 13 6.36 -2.88 7.17
N LEU A 14 7.15 -2.03 6.52
CA LEU A 14 6.67 -1.13 5.46
C LEU A 14 6.13 -1.92 4.26
N SER A 15 6.81 -3.01 3.90
CA SER A 15 6.39 -3.89 2.81
C SER A 15 5.05 -4.57 3.13
N TYR A 16 4.88 -5.07 4.36
CA TYR A 16 3.61 -5.61 4.84
C TYR A 16 2.51 -4.54 4.84
N TYR A 17 2.80 -3.36 5.40
CA TYR A 17 1.85 -2.25 5.52
C TYR A 17 1.31 -1.84 4.15
N ASN A 18 2.18 -1.60 3.17
CA ASN A 18 1.78 -1.11 1.86
C ASN A 18 1.13 -2.17 0.97
N ARG A 19 1.50 -3.45 1.11
CA ARG A 19 1.11 -4.51 0.17
C ARG A 19 0.06 -5.48 0.69
N ARG A 20 -0.14 -5.58 2.01
CA ARG A 20 -0.94 -6.66 2.62
C ARG A 20 -1.89 -6.18 3.71
N ARG A 21 -1.48 -5.19 4.50
CA ARG A 21 -2.30 -4.71 5.62
C ARG A 21 -3.60 -4.09 5.09
N ARG A 22 -4.73 -4.59 5.55
CA ARG A 22 -6.05 -4.03 5.22
C ARG A 22 -6.36 -2.85 6.13
N HIS A 23 -6.90 -1.78 5.56
CA HIS A 23 -7.29 -0.57 6.27
C HIS A 23 -8.80 -0.37 6.17
N SER A 24 -9.49 -0.23 7.30
CA SER A 24 -10.94 0.01 7.32
C SER A 24 -11.32 1.30 6.58
N ALA A 25 -10.51 2.35 6.71
CA ALA A 25 -10.67 3.60 5.97
C ALA A 25 -10.55 3.44 4.44
N LEU A 26 -9.88 2.39 3.95
CA LEU A 26 -9.74 2.07 2.52
C LEU A 26 -10.73 0.99 2.07
N GLY A 27 -11.79 0.72 2.84
CA GLY A 27 -12.73 -0.34 2.53
C GLY A 27 -12.13 -1.74 2.65
N TYR A 28 -11.21 -1.93 3.61
CA TYR A 28 -10.46 -3.17 3.83
C TYR A 28 -9.53 -3.57 2.67
N LEU A 29 -9.04 -2.59 1.92
CA LEU A 29 -7.98 -2.77 0.92
C LEU A 29 -6.60 -2.48 1.50
N ALA A 30 -5.57 -3.05 0.88
CA ALA A 30 -4.20 -2.60 1.10
C ALA A 30 -3.95 -1.26 0.38
N PRO A 31 -3.01 -0.42 0.85
CA PRO A 31 -2.73 0.88 0.23
C PRO A 31 -2.45 0.78 -1.28
N ILE A 32 -1.62 -0.19 -1.70
CA ILE A 32 -1.31 -0.39 -3.11
C ILE A 32 -2.53 -0.77 -3.97
N GLU A 33 -3.50 -1.50 -3.39
CA GLU A 33 -4.72 -1.90 -4.10
C GLU A 33 -5.67 -0.72 -4.24
N PHE A 34 -5.76 0.11 -3.20
CA PHE A 34 -6.54 1.33 -3.20
C PHE A 34 -6.02 2.31 -4.27
N GLU A 35 -4.71 2.59 -4.28
CA GLU A 35 -4.08 3.45 -5.30
C GLU A 35 -4.30 2.91 -6.71
N ARG A 36 -4.12 1.60 -6.94
CA ARG A 36 -4.40 0.97 -8.24
C ARG A 36 -5.82 1.22 -8.72
N ARG A 37 -6.81 1.08 -7.84
CA ARG A 37 -8.22 1.32 -8.19
C ARG A 37 -8.48 2.79 -8.54
N LEU A 38 -7.88 3.72 -7.80
CA LEU A 38 -7.97 5.14 -8.13
C LEU A 38 -7.37 5.44 -9.50
N THR A 39 -6.16 4.96 -9.78
CA THR A 39 -5.52 5.17 -11.09
C THR A 39 -6.32 4.54 -12.23
N THR A 40 -6.87 3.32 -12.04
CA THR A 40 -7.75 2.70 -13.05
C THR A 40 -9.02 3.52 -13.27
N SER A 41 -9.64 4.02 -12.19
CA SER A 41 -10.82 4.89 -12.28
C SER A 41 -10.52 6.17 -13.06
N ASP A 42 -9.40 6.83 -12.75
CA ASP A 42 -8.97 8.06 -13.42
C ASP A 42 -8.70 7.84 -14.91
N MET A 43 -8.01 6.74 -15.26
CA MET A 43 -7.77 6.38 -16.66
C MET A 43 -9.07 6.13 -17.43
N LEU A 44 -10.05 5.44 -16.82
CA LEU A 44 -11.34 5.22 -17.44
C LEU A 44 -12.11 6.53 -17.65
N ALA A 45 -12.05 7.45 -16.69
CA ALA A 45 -12.70 8.75 -16.78
C ALA A 45 -12.11 9.64 -17.88
N LEU A 46 -10.79 9.56 -18.14
CA LEU A 46 -10.14 10.33 -19.21
C LEU A 46 -10.47 9.79 -20.62
N ALA A 47 -10.82 8.51 -20.73
CA ALA A 47 -11.08 7.84 -22.01
C ALA A 47 -12.55 7.92 -22.48
N ALA A 48 -13.45 8.45 -21.66
CA ALA A 48 -14.88 8.60 -21.94
C ALA A 48 -15.22 10.03 -22.39
#